data_AF-A0A510XYI5-F1
#
_entry.id   AF-A0A510XYI5-F1
#
_cell.length_a   1.000
_cell.length_b   1.000
_cell.length_c   1.000
_cell.angle_alpha   90.00
_cell.angle_beta   90.00
_cell.angle_gamma   90.00
#
_symmetry.space_group_name_H-M   'P 1'
#
loop_
_entity.id
_entity.type
_entity.pdbx_description
1 polymer ?
#
loop_
_entity_poly.entity_id
_entity_poly.type
_entity_poly.pdbx_seq_one_letter_code
_entity_poly.pdbx_strand_id
1 'polypeptide(L)'
;MSIEKALIERSNNQCELCAATDNLSVYEVPPVTETHSDKCIYTCQTCKDQIQNDSELTPTHWHCLNDSMWSQTPAVQVVAYRMLARLAADNGWAQDALDMIYLEEDTLAWAKKALAEDDDIKHVDSNGVVLQAGDTVTLIKDLDVKGSSLTAKRGTAVRNIGLTSNPEHIEGRVDGQRIVILTKFVKK
;
A
#
# COMPACT_ATOMS: atom_id res chain seq x y z
N MET A 1 9.00 -30.81 -0.49
CA MET A 1 7.75 -30.68 0.31
C MET A 1 6.93 -29.54 -0.29
N SER A 2 5.60 -29.57 -0.22
CA SER A 2 4.80 -28.41 -0.63
C SER A 2 5.00 -27.26 0.36
N ILE A 3 4.97 -26.01 -0.12
CA ILE A 3 5.13 -24.80 0.72
C ILE A 3 4.17 -24.83 1.91
N GLU A 4 2.91 -25.18 1.65
CA GLU A 4 1.87 -25.32 2.67
C GLU A 4 2.24 -26.31 3.79
N LYS A 5 2.85 -27.47 3.46
CA LYS A 5 3.27 -28.43 4.50
C LYS A 5 4.38 -27.89 5.39
N ALA A 6 5.35 -27.17 4.80
CA ALA A 6 6.41 -26.53 5.57
C ALA A 6 5.86 -25.45 6.50
N LEU A 7 4.86 -24.69 6.04
CA LEU A 7 4.19 -23.67 6.83
C LEU A 7 3.37 -24.26 7.97
N ILE A 8 2.61 -25.33 7.74
CA ILE A 8 1.86 -26.04 8.78
C ILE A 8 2.79 -26.55 9.88
N GLU A 9 3.93 -27.13 9.52
CA GLU A 9 4.92 -27.64 10.47
C GLU A 9 5.56 -26.51 11.29
N ARG A 10 5.92 -25.40 10.63
CA ARG A 10 6.53 -24.23 11.28
C ARG A 10 5.55 -23.51 12.22
N SER A 11 4.31 -23.33 11.79
CA SER A 11 3.31 -22.55 12.52
C SER A 11 2.48 -23.37 13.50
N ASN A 12 2.76 -24.67 13.63
CA ASN A 12 1.96 -25.62 14.40
C ASN A 12 0.46 -25.57 14.01
N ASN A 13 0.20 -25.42 12.71
CA ASN A 13 -1.14 -25.24 12.14
C ASN A 13 -1.92 -24.06 12.75
N GLN A 14 -1.25 -22.94 13.01
CA GLN A 14 -1.84 -21.69 13.48
C GLN A 14 -1.46 -20.53 12.56
N CYS A 15 -2.23 -19.45 12.61
CA CYS A 15 -1.89 -18.18 11.98
C CYS A 15 -0.62 -17.62 12.63
N GLU A 16 0.38 -17.31 11.82
CA GLU A 16 1.68 -16.82 12.30
C GLU A 16 1.64 -15.36 12.79
N LEU A 17 0.48 -14.71 12.71
CA LEU A 17 0.26 -13.34 13.17
C LEU A 17 -0.65 -13.29 14.40
N CYS A 18 -1.80 -13.96 14.36
CA CYS A 18 -2.81 -13.86 15.44
C CYS A 18 -3.05 -15.17 16.20
N ALA A 19 -2.32 -16.24 15.87
CA ALA A 19 -2.45 -17.58 16.46
C ALA A 19 -3.82 -18.27 16.26
N ALA A 20 -4.72 -17.70 15.45
CA ALA A 20 -5.99 -18.34 15.09
C ALA A 20 -5.75 -19.68 14.39
N THR A 21 -6.66 -20.65 14.56
CA THR A 21 -6.58 -21.99 13.96
C THR A 21 -7.50 -22.18 12.76
N ASP A 22 -8.37 -21.21 12.49
CA ASP A 22 -9.45 -21.34 11.52
C ASP A 22 -9.16 -20.61 10.20
N ASN A 23 -9.64 -21.17 9.09
CA ASN A 23 -9.56 -20.60 7.74
C ASN A 23 -8.13 -20.15 7.37
N LEU A 24 -7.16 -21.05 7.59
CA LEU A 24 -5.75 -20.78 7.33
C LEU A 24 -5.43 -20.98 5.85
N SER A 25 -4.60 -20.09 5.32
CA SER A 25 -4.13 -20.16 3.95
C SER A 25 -2.71 -19.61 3.84
N VAL A 26 -2.03 -20.00 2.76
CA VAL A 26 -0.70 -19.46 2.44
C VAL A 26 -0.86 -18.05 1.89
N TYR A 27 -0.10 -17.12 2.46
CA TYR A 27 0.06 -15.76 1.96
C TYR A 27 1.52 -15.56 1.56
N GLU A 28 1.75 -15.25 0.28
CA GLU A 28 3.05 -14.90 -0.25
C GLU A 28 3.33 -13.42 0.05
N VAL A 29 4.43 -13.14 0.73
CA VAL A 29 4.75 -11.78 1.17
C VAL A 29 5.44 -11.03 0.03
N PRO A 30 4.84 -9.98 -0.55
CA PRO A 30 5.43 -9.28 -1.69
C PRO A 30 6.71 -8.50 -1.30
N PRO A 31 7.60 -8.17 -2.24
CA PRO A 31 7.64 -8.66 -3.61
C PRO A 31 8.06 -10.14 -3.67
N VAL A 32 7.31 -10.94 -4.43
CA VAL A 32 7.57 -12.37 -4.60
C VAL A 32 8.58 -12.52 -5.74
N THR A 33 9.87 -12.57 -5.41
CA THR A 33 10.93 -12.80 -6.41
C THR A 33 11.11 -14.29 -6.70
N GLU A 34 10.87 -15.14 -5.70
CA GLU A 34 11.02 -16.59 -5.78
C GLU A 34 9.96 -17.25 -4.89
N THR A 35 9.41 -18.38 -5.36
CA THR A 35 8.43 -19.18 -4.61
C THR A 35 9.14 -20.07 -3.58
N HIS A 36 9.33 -19.55 -2.37
CA HIS A 36 9.95 -20.25 -1.25
C HIS A 36 9.11 -20.12 0.03
N SER A 37 9.15 -21.14 0.90
CA SER A 37 8.42 -21.14 2.19
C SER A 37 8.85 -20.01 3.12
N ASP A 38 10.09 -19.52 2.98
CA ASP A 38 10.63 -18.41 3.79
C ASP A 38 10.13 -17.04 3.32
N LYS A 39 9.47 -16.99 2.17
CA LYS A 39 8.79 -15.80 1.63
C LYS A 39 7.27 -15.86 1.81
N CYS A 40 6.79 -16.91 2.48
CA CYS A 40 5.38 -17.13 2.72
C CYS A 40 5.10 -17.18 4.22
N ILE A 41 3.88 -16.82 4.58
CA ILE A 41 3.35 -17.00 5.93
C ILE A 41 2.03 -17.77 5.90
N TYR A 42 1.71 -18.42 7.00
CA TYR A 42 0.41 -19.05 7.19
C TYR A 42 -0.51 -18.09 7.94
N THR A 43 -1.61 -17.69 7.30
CA THR A 43 -2.49 -16.64 7.82
C THR A 43 -3.94 -17.07 7.81
N CYS A 44 -4.69 -16.66 8.83
CA CYS A 44 -6.14 -16.75 8.77
C CYS A 44 -6.71 -15.74 7.77
N GLN A 45 -7.93 -16.01 7.30
CA GLN A 45 -8.62 -15.15 6.34
C GLN A 45 -8.69 -13.68 6.79
N THR A 46 -8.99 -13.41 8.07
CA THR A 46 -9.09 -12.04 8.59
C THR A 46 -7.79 -11.25 8.48
N CYS A 47 -6.65 -11.86 8.84
CA CYS A 47 -5.35 -11.21 8.70
C CYS A 47 -5.06 -10.95 7.22
N LYS A 48 -5.31 -11.94 6.36
CA LYS A 48 -5.07 -11.85 4.92
C LYS A 48 -5.87 -10.70 4.29
N ASP A 49 -7.17 -10.63 4.55
CA ASP A 49 -8.05 -9.59 4.00
C ASP A 49 -7.60 -8.18 4.43
N GLN A 50 -7.18 -8.02 5.68
CA GLN A 50 -6.72 -6.72 6.20
C GLN A 50 -5.32 -6.34 5.69
N ILE A 51 -4.43 -7.31 5.46
CA ILE A 51 -3.12 -7.09 4.82
C ILE A 51 -3.31 -6.65 3.36
N GLN A 52 -4.26 -7.25 2.65
CA GLN A 52 -4.52 -6.99 1.23
C GLN A 52 -5.40 -5.75 0.97
N ASN A 53 -5.84 -5.05 2.01
CA ASN A 53 -6.78 -3.91 1.94
C ASN A 53 -8.19 -4.28 1.47
N ASP A 54 -8.57 -5.56 1.53
CA ASP A 54 -9.90 -6.05 1.14
C ASP A 54 -10.95 -5.85 2.25
N SER A 55 -10.52 -5.48 3.46
CA SER A 55 -11.40 -5.19 4.60
C SER A 55 -10.87 -4.04 5.46
N GLU A 56 -11.75 -3.45 6.27
CA GLU A 56 -11.38 -2.40 7.21
C GLU A 56 -10.40 -2.92 8.28
N LEU A 57 -9.35 -2.12 8.52
CA LEU A 57 -8.38 -2.37 9.57
C LEU A 57 -9.05 -2.30 10.94
N THR A 58 -8.93 -3.37 11.71
CA THR A 58 -9.44 -3.43 13.09
C THR A 58 -8.27 -3.35 14.07
N PRO A 59 -7.98 -2.20 14.71
CA PRO A 59 -6.76 -2.04 15.53
C PRO A 59 -6.65 -3.04 16.67
N THR A 60 -7.77 -3.41 17.30
CA THR A 60 -7.79 -4.38 18.41
C THR A 60 -7.34 -5.77 18.00
N HIS A 61 -7.58 -6.17 16.75
CA HIS A 61 -7.12 -7.45 16.21
C HIS A 61 -5.59 -7.50 16.10
N TRP A 62 -4.96 -6.37 15.75
CA TRP A 62 -3.53 -6.27 15.47
C TRP A 62 -2.65 -6.09 16.71
N HIS A 63 -3.19 -6.11 17.92
CA HIS A 63 -2.37 -6.16 19.13
C HIS A 63 -1.47 -7.40 19.19
N CYS A 64 -1.83 -8.48 18.49
CA CYS A 64 -1.02 -9.67 18.31
C CYS A 64 0.34 -9.40 17.62
N LEU A 65 0.50 -8.25 16.95
CA LEU A 65 1.77 -7.86 16.35
C LEU A 65 2.87 -7.61 17.39
N ASN A 66 2.50 -7.25 18.64
CA ASN A 66 3.47 -7.10 19.72
C ASN A 66 4.24 -8.39 20.01
N ASP A 67 3.63 -9.54 19.75
CA ASP A 67 4.28 -10.85 19.88
C ASP A 67 4.91 -11.27 18.55
N SER A 68 4.17 -11.12 17.44
CA SER A 68 4.58 -11.60 16.11
C SER A 68 5.78 -10.87 15.54
N MET A 69 6.00 -9.61 15.92
CA MET A 69 7.17 -8.83 15.52
C MET A 69 8.50 -9.44 15.98
N TRP A 70 8.48 -10.27 17.03
CA TRP A 70 9.64 -10.97 17.57
C TRP A 70 9.82 -12.39 17.02
N SER A 71 9.01 -12.77 16.03
CA SER A 71 9.15 -14.07 15.37
C SER A 71 10.53 -14.25 14.76
N GLN A 72 11.06 -15.48 14.80
CA GLN A 72 12.32 -15.84 14.12
C GLN A 72 12.14 -15.99 12.60
N THR A 73 10.92 -15.88 12.10
CA THR A 73 10.61 -16.02 10.67
C THR A 73 10.62 -14.65 9.99
N PRO A 74 11.55 -14.38 9.04
CA PRO A 74 11.64 -13.07 8.39
C PRO A 74 10.35 -12.63 7.70
N ALA A 75 9.61 -13.55 7.08
CA ALA A 75 8.34 -13.22 6.43
C ALA A 75 7.28 -12.69 7.41
N VAL A 76 7.23 -13.25 8.62
CA VAL A 76 6.32 -12.80 9.68
C VAL A 76 6.75 -11.42 10.17
N GLN A 77 8.04 -11.21 10.41
CA GLN A 77 8.60 -9.93 10.81
C GLN A 77 8.32 -8.82 9.79
N VAL A 78 8.46 -9.12 8.49
CA VAL A 78 8.15 -8.18 7.40
C VAL A 78 6.68 -7.77 7.42
N VAL A 79 5.75 -8.73 7.54
CA VAL A 79 4.33 -8.40 7.58
C VAL A 79 3.97 -7.64 8.85
N ALA A 80 4.53 -8.03 10.00
CA ALA A 80 4.33 -7.30 11.25
C ALA A 80 4.79 -5.85 11.15
N TYR A 81 5.99 -5.60 10.61
CA TYR A 81 6.50 -4.25 10.38
C TYR A 81 5.57 -3.42 9.49
N ARG A 82 5.09 -3.98 8.37
CA ARG A 82 4.21 -3.27 7.43
C ARG A 82 2.87 -2.91 8.06
N MET A 83 2.29 -3.84 8.81
CA MET A 83 1.01 -3.58 9.49
C MET A 83 1.17 -2.59 10.64
N LEU A 84 2.26 -2.66 11.41
CA LEU A 84 2.60 -1.65 12.42
C LEU A 84 2.78 -0.26 11.80
N ALA A 85 3.55 -0.15 10.71
CA ALA A 85 3.75 1.11 9.99
C ALA A 85 2.44 1.72 9.48
N ARG A 86 1.51 0.88 9.03
CA ARG A 86 0.19 1.33 8.59
C ARG A 86 -0.70 1.79 9.73
N LEU A 87 -0.66 1.09 10.87
CA LEU A 87 -1.45 1.43 12.06
C LEU A 87 -0.90 2.61 12.83
N ALA A 88 0.40 2.88 12.72
CA ALA A 88 1.11 3.94 13.45
C ALA A 88 0.57 5.35 13.17
N ALA A 89 -0.05 5.57 12.01
CA ALA A 89 -0.67 6.86 11.66
C ALA A 89 -1.78 7.27 12.63
N ASP A 90 -2.56 6.30 13.10
CA ASP A 90 -3.75 6.55 13.94
C ASP A 90 -3.62 5.96 15.36
N ASN A 91 -2.58 5.16 15.63
CA ASN A 91 -2.43 4.41 16.87
C ASN A 91 -1.03 4.57 17.49
N GLY A 92 -0.94 5.26 18.63
CA GLY A 92 0.34 5.46 19.33
C GLY A 92 1.05 4.16 19.74
N TRP A 93 0.29 3.13 20.14
CA TRP A 93 0.87 1.83 20.52
C TRP A 93 1.59 1.14 19.34
N ALA A 94 1.11 1.35 18.11
CA ALA A 94 1.71 0.76 16.93
C ALA A 94 3.01 1.49 16.55
N GLN A 95 3.04 2.82 16.75
CA GLN A 95 4.26 3.61 16.61
C GLN A 95 5.31 3.20 17.65
N ASP A 96 4.92 3.05 18.93
CA ASP A 96 5.83 2.61 19.99
C ASP A 96 6.42 1.22 19.69
N ALA A 97 5.59 0.28 19.21
CA ALA A 97 6.05 -1.03 18.79
C ALA A 97 6.99 -0.96 17.58
N LEU A 98 6.69 -0.11 16.59
CA LEU A 98 7.53 0.10 15.41
C LEU A 98 8.89 0.70 15.78
N ASP A 99 8.96 1.54 16.81
CA ASP A 99 10.22 2.12 17.29
C ASP A 99 11.07 1.11 18.09
N MET A 100 10.43 0.09 18.67
CA MET A 100 11.11 -0.99 19.40
C MET A 100 11.55 -2.15 18.51
N ILE A 101 10.90 -2.40 17.37
CA ILE A 101 11.25 -3.53 16.51
C ILE A 101 12.67 -3.38 15.97
N TYR A 102 13.48 -4.43 16.13
CA TYR A 102 14.78 -4.52 15.48
C TYR A 102 14.73 -5.61 14.41
N LEU A 103 15.00 -5.21 13.16
CA LEU A 103 15.06 -6.08 12.00
C LEU A 103 16.47 -6.09 11.44
N GLU A 104 16.91 -7.25 10.96
CA GLU A 104 18.13 -7.36 10.16
C GLU A 104 18.01 -6.51 8.87
N GLU A 105 19.13 -6.04 8.35
CA GLU A 105 19.18 -5.10 7.23
C GLU A 105 18.42 -5.60 6.00
N ASP A 106 18.62 -6.86 5.62
CA ASP A 106 17.95 -7.49 4.48
C ASP A 106 16.43 -7.61 4.70
N THR A 107 16.01 -7.96 5.91
CA THR A 107 14.60 -8.08 6.30
C THR A 107 13.92 -6.72 6.34
N LEU A 108 14.60 -5.70 6.88
CA LEU A 108 14.11 -4.31 6.88
C LEU A 108 13.99 -3.75 5.46
N ALA A 109 14.99 -4.00 4.61
CA ALA A 109 14.96 -3.61 3.21
C ALA A 109 13.78 -4.26 2.48
N TRP A 110 13.54 -5.55 2.72
CA TRP A 110 12.38 -6.26 2.19
C TRP A 110 11.06 -5.67 2.71
N ALA A 111 10.96 -5.36 4.01
CA ALA A 111 9.78 -4.76 4.60
C ALA A 111 9.42 -3.41 3.95
N LYS A 112 10.42 -2.55 3.77
CA LYS A 112 10.27 -1.23 3.14
C LYS A 112 9.98 -1.28 1.64
N LYS A 113 10.43 -2.32 0.94
CA LYS A 113 10.29 -2.41 -0.53
C LYS A 113 8.85 -2.42 -1.01
N ALA A 114 7.93 -3.15 -0.35
CA ALA A 114 6.52 -3.13 -0.76
C ALA A 114 5.76 -1.89 -0.26
N LEU A 115 6.19 -1.28 0.87
CA LEU A 115 5.65 0.02 1.29
C LEU A 115 5.96 1.11 0.25
N ALA A 116 7.12 1.03 -0.41
CA ALA A 116 7.48 1.88 -1.53
C ALA A 116 6.72 1.54 -2.83
N GLU A 117 6.08 0.35 -2.94
CA GLU A 117 5.24 -0.02 -4.08
C GLU A 117 3.78 0.51 -3.95
N ASP A 118 3.31 0.82 -2.74
CA ASP A 118 2.06 1.59 -2.55
C ASP A 118 2.20 3.07 -2.99
N ASP A 119 3.44 3.58 -3.05
CA ASP A 119 3.80 4.85 -3.70
C ASP A 119 3.87 4.75 -5.24
N ASP A 120 3.66 3.55 -5.82
CA ASP A 120 3.89 3.29 -7.25
C ASP A 120 2.65 3.49 -8.14
N ILE A 121 1.57 4.09 -7.61
CA ILE A 121 0.55 4.75 -8.45
C ILE A 121 1.21 5.99 -9.09
N LYS A 122 2.04 5.74 -10.09
CA LYS A 122 2.74 6.75 -10.86
C LYS A 122 1.73 7.41 -11.79
N HIS A 123 1.24 8.56 -11.38
CA HIS A 123 0.52 9.48 -12.26
C HIS A 123 1.50 10.03 -13.28
N VAL A 124 1.35 9.65 -14.55
CA VAL A 124 2.22 10.10 -15.63
C VAL A 124 1.45 11.00 -16.58
N ASP A 125 2.07 12.10 -17.00
CA ASP A 125 1.50 13.00 -18.00
C ASP A 125 1.47 12.35 -19.41
N SER A 126 0.93 13.08 -20.38
CA SER A 126 0.89 12.64 -21.79
C SER A 126 2.26 12.31 -22.41
N ASN A 127 3.37 12.77 -21.84
CA ASN A 127 4.74 12.54 -22.33
C ASN A 127 5.51 11.52 -21.47
N GLY A 128 4.87 10.90 -20.47
CA GLY A 128 5.50 9.95 -19.55
C GLY A 128 6.26 10.60 -18.40
N VAL A 129 6.04 11.88 -18.12
CA VAL A 129 6.64 12.58 -16.98
C VAL A 129 5.82 12.29 -15.72
N VAL A 130 6.48 11.84 -14.66
CA VAL A 130 5.84 11.58 -13.36
C VAL A 130 5.37 12.90 -12.73
N LEU A 131 4.10 12.90 -12.32
CA LEU A 131 3.41 14.00 -11.68
C LEU A 131 3.48 13.84 -10.16
N GLN A 132 3.70 14.96 -9.47
CA GLN A 132 3.73 15.02 -8.01
C GLN A 132 2.62 15.91 -7.48
N ALA A 133 2.16 15.64 -6.26
CA ALA A 133 1.20 16.51 -5.60
C ALA A 133 1.79 17.93 -5.44
N GLY A 134 1.01 18.96 -5.79
CA GLY A 134 1.45 20.36 -5.81
C GLY A 134 2.01 20.85 -7.14
N ASP A 135 2.23 19.97 -8.14
CA ASP A 135 2.68 20.39 -9.46
C ASP A 135 1.65 21.30 -10.16
N THR A 136 2.12 22.02 -11.18
CA THR A 136 1.28 22.72 -12.15
C THR A 136 1.42 22.04 -13.50
N VAL A 137 0.29 21.64 -14.09
CA VAL A 137 0.24 20.97 -15.40
C VAL A 137 -0.60 21.80 -16.37
N THR A 138 -0.40 21.61 -17.67
CA THR A 138 -1.09 22.32 -18.75
C THR A 138 -1.96 21.36 -19.55
N LEU A 139 -3.19 21.77 -19.88
CA LEU A 139 -4.08 21.00 -20.73
C LEU A 139 -3.59 20.94 -22.18
N ILE A 140 -3.51 19.73 -22.75
CA ILE A 140 -3.15 19.53 -24.17
C ILE A 140 -4.37 19.47 -25.09
N LYS A 141 -5.59 19.42 -24.55
CA LYS A 141 -6.87 19.40 -25.28
C LYS A 141 -7.92 20.24 -24.56
N ASP A 142 -8.93 20.67 -25.31
CA ASP A 142 -10.14 21.29 -24.75
C ASP A 142 -10.97 20.20 -24.06
N LEU A 143 -11.37 20.45 -22.81
CA LEU A 143 -12.16 19.53 -22.00
C LEU A 143 -13.36 20.26 -21.40
N ASP A 144 -14.54 19.68 -21.56
CA ASP A 144 -15.75 20.16 -20.89
C ASP A 144 -15.78 19.63 -19.45
N VAL A 145 -15.89 20.54 -18.48
CA VAL A 145 -15.94 20.17 -17.07
C VAL A 145 -17.34 19.67 -16.74
N LYS A 146 -17.47 18.38 -16.41
CA LYS A 146 -18.75 17.81 -15.98
C LYS A 146 -19.25 18.55 -14.72
N GLY A 147 -20.48 19.05 -14.77
CA GLY A 147 -21.11 19.79 -13.67
C GLY A 147 -20.84 21.31 -13.66
N SER A 148 -20.20 21.85 -14.69
CA SER A 148 -20.03 23.30 -14.89
C SER A 148 -20.31 23.68 -16.34
N SER A 149 -20.62 24.95 -16.59
CA SER A 149 -20.62 25.52 -17.94
C SER A 149 -19.22 25.90 -18.44
N LEU A 150 -18.19 25.65 -17.63
CA LEU A 150 -16.80 25.93 -17.95
C LEU A 150 -16.21 24.86 -18.88
N THR A 151 -15.77 25.28 -20.06
CA THR A 151 -14.89 24.49 -20.93
C THR A 151 -13.45 24.90 -20.65
N ALA A 152 -12.64 23.98 -20.11
CA ALA A 152 -11.22 24.20 -19.90
C ALA A 152 -10.49 24.06 -21.24
N LYS A 153 -9.96 25.18 -21.75
CA LYS A 153 -9.31 25.25 -23.05
C LYS A 153 -7.90 24.64 -23.03
N ARG A 154 -7.46 24.16 -24.18
CA ARG A 154 -6.06 23.77 -24.40
C ARG A 154 -5.16 24.95 -24.04
N GLY A 155 -4.09 24.66 -23.30
CA GLY A 155 -3.15 25.67 -22.80
C GLY A 155 -3.52 26.25 -21.43
N THR A 156 -4.70 25.94 -20.90
CA THR A 156 -5.06 26.33 -19.52
C THR A 156 -4.17 25.59 -18.51
N ALA A 157 -3.59 26.35 -17.58
CA ALA A 157 -2.78 25.81 -16.50
C ALA A 157 -3.66 25.36 -15.34
N VAL A 158 -3.46 24.11 -14.92
CA VAL A 158 -4.07 23.47 -13.77
C VAL A 158 -3.02 23.49 -12.65
N ARG A 159 -3.25 24.31 -11.63
CA ARG A 159 -2.27 24.51 -10.54
C ARG A 159 -2.63 23.66 -9.33
N ASN A 160 -1.61 23.32 -8.55
CA ASN A 160 -1.74 22.62 -7.27
C ASN A 160 -2.50 21.30 -7.43
N ILE A 161 -1.96 20.41 -8.27
CA ILE A 161 -2.61 19.13 -8.53
C ILE A 161 -2.55 18.20 -7.32
N GLY A 162 -3.59 17.41 -7.10
CA GLY A 162 -3.64 16.31 -6.14
C GLY A 162 -3.62 14.98 -6.87
N LEU A 163 -2.87 14.01 -6.33
CA LEU A 163 -2.84 12.64 -6.84
C LEU A 163 -4.04 11.87 -6.26
N THR A 164 -4.65 11.02 -7.09
CA THR A 164 -5.77 10.17 -6.65
C THR A 164 -5.36 8.71 -6.56
N SER A 165 -6.26 7.85 -6.05
CA SER A 165 -6.07 6.39 -6.04
C SER A 165 -6.14 5.74 -7.43
N ASN A 166 -6.51 6.48 -8.49
CA ASN A 166 -6.49 5.98 -9.86
C ASN A 166 -5.34 6.66 -10.64
N PRO A 167 -4.34 5.92 -11.17
CA PRO A 167 -3.17 6.49 -11.86
C PRO A 167 -3.51 7.30 -13.11
N GLU A 168 -4.70 7.09 -13.68
CA GLU A 168 -5.17 7.86 -14.83
C GLU A 168 -5.82 9.18 -14.42
N HIS A 169 -6.09 9.43 -13.14
CA HIS A 169 -6.85 10.58 -12.67
C HIS A 169 -6.04 11.45 -11.71
N ILE A 170 -6.01 12.75 -11.99
CA ILE A 170 -5.50 13.77 -11.08
C ILE A 170 -6.59 14.80 -10.80
N GLU A 171 -6.51 15.42 -9.63
CA GLU A 171 -7.34 16.55 -9.30
C GLU A 171 -6.54 17.83 -9.43
N GLY A 172 -7.19 18.94 -9.77
CA GLY A 172 -6.53 20.22 -9.80
C GLY A 172 -7.52 21.37 -9.83
N ARG A 173 -7.00 22.60 -9.85
CA ARG A 173 -7.83 23.81 -9.89
C ARG A 173 -7.67 24.55 -11.20
N VAL A 174 -8.81 24.86 -11.82
CA VAL A 174 -8.94 25.77 -12.97
C VAL A 174 -9.91 26.87 -12.60
N ASP A 175 -9.49 28.13 -12.71
CA ASP A 175 -10.30 29.31 -12.37
C ASP A 175 -10.99 29.23 -11.00
N GLY A 176 -10.29 28.64 -10.02
CA GLY A 176 -10.79 28.47 -8.64
C GLY A 176 -11.70 27.26 -8.42
N GLN A 177 -12.12 26.56 -9.48
CA GLN A 177 -12.94 25.36 -9.39
C GLN A 177 -12.06 24.10 -9.33
N ARG A 178 -12.36 23.17 -8.40
CA ARG A 178 -11.71 21.85 -8.33
C ARG A 178 -12.32 20.94 -9.40
N ILE A 179 -11.49 20.33 -10.22
CA ILE A 179 -11.88 19.41 -11.28
C ILE A 179 -11.01 18.15 -11.26
N VAL A 180 -11.57 17.04 -11.73
CA VAL A 180 -10.85 15.77 -11.94
C VAL A 180 -10.54 15.65 -13.43
N ILE A 181 -9.28 15.35 -13.75
CA ILE A 181 -8.76 15.34 -15.12
C ILE A 181 -8.00 14.05 -15.36
N LEU A 182 -8.13 13.51 -16.57
CA LEU A 182 -7.32 12.36 -16.99
C LEU A 182 -5.87 12.79 -17.28
N THR A 183 -4.91 12.07 -16.73
CA THR A 183 -3.47 12.37 -16.83
C THR A 183 -2.97 12.39 -18.28
N LYS A 184 -3.56 11.57 -19.17
CA LYS A 184 -3.29 11.57 -20.62
C LYS A 184 -3.64 12.87 -21.35
N PHE A 185 -4.38 13.79 -20.73
CA PHE A 185 -4.74 15.10 -21.31
C PHE A 185 -3.99 16.27 -20.68
N VAL A 186 -3.02 15.98 -19.83
CA VAL A 186 -2.17 16.99 -19.21
C VAL A 186 -0.71 16.81 -19.62
N LYS A 187 0.03 17.90 -19.53
CA LYS A 187 1.47 17.94 -19.70
C LYS A 187 2.08 18.74 -18.56
N LYS A 188 3.16 18.24 -17.94
CA LYS A 188 3.94 19.04 -16.98
C LYS A 188 4.68 20.17 -17.68
#